data_AF-A0A946JYJ1-F1
#
_entry.id   AF-A0A946JYJ1-F1
#
_cell.length_a   1.000
_cell.length_b   1.000
_cell.length_c   1.000
_cell.angle_alpha   90.00
_cell.angle_beta   90.00
_cell.angle_gamma   90.00
#
_symmetry.space_group_name_H-M   'P 1'
#
loop_
_entity.id
_entity.type
_entity.pdbx_description
1 polymer ?
#
loop_
_entity_poly.entity_id
_entity_poly.type
_entity_poly.pdbx_seq_one_letter_code
_entity_poly.pdbx_strand_id
1 'polypeptide(L)'
;MSQIEAQKRVLSGMRPTGRLHLGHYHGVLKNWVRLQHEYDCHYFVADWHALTTHYEDPEVIEESVWQMVIDWLAAGVNPGSASLFIQSRVPEHAELHLMLSMITPLSWVERVPSYKDMVSRSKDRDLATYGFLGYPVLQSADILIYQAGNVPVGADQVPHVELTREIARRFNHIFGRDTGFEEMAEEAIKRLGRKNTKLYRELQR
;
A
#
# COMPACT_ATOMS: atom_id res chain seq x y z
N MET A 1 -0.76 10.30 -17.25
CA MET A 1 -2.06 9.78 -16.77
C MET A 1 -2.79 10.90 -16.05
N SER A 2 -4.08 11.06 -16.30
CA SER A 2 -4.88 12.12 -15.67
C SER A 2 -5.24 11.74 -14.22
N GLN A 3 -5.45 12.72 -13.32
CA GLN A 3 -5.94 12.44 -11.95
C GLN A 3 -7.25 11.65 -11.93
N ILE A 4 -8.05 11.74 -13.00
CA ILE A 4 -9.33 11.03 -13.17
C ILE A 4 -9.11 9.52 -13.38
N GLU A 5 -8.02 9.12 -14.06
CA GLU A 5 -7.68 7.70 -14.23
C GLU A 5 -7.22 7.07 -12.92
N ALA A 6 -6.43 7.80 -12.11
CA ALA A 6 -5.99 7.32 -10.79
C ALA A 6 -7.18 7.09 -9.84
N GLN A 7 -8.17 7.99 -9.82
CA GLN A 7 -9.39 7.83 -8.99
C GLN A 7 -10.26 6.64 -9.38
N LYS A 8 -10.09 6.08 -10.57
CA LYS A 8 -10.81 4.87 -11.01
C LYS A 8 -10.09 3.57 -10.70
N ARG A 9 -8.87 3.63 -10.15
CA ARG A 9 -8.09 2.43 -9.82
C ARG A 9 -8.28 2.00 -8.38
N VAL A 10 -8.56 0.72 -8.20
CA VAL A 10 -8.66 0.06 -6.90
C VAL A 10 -7.52 -0.93 -6.78
N LEU A 11 -6.77 -0.87 -5.67
CA LEU A 11 -5.80 -1.90 -5.30
C LEU A 11 -6.22 -2.55 -4.00
N SER A 12 -6.24 -3.88 -3.96
CA SER A 12 -6.49 -4.64 -2.73
C SER A 12 -5.67 -5.91 -2.72
N GLY A 13 -5.07 -6.25 -1.59
CA GLY A 13 -4.23 -7.43 -1.46
C GLY A 13 -4.64 -8.27 -0.25
N MET A 14 -4.32 -9.55 -0.29
CA MET A 14 -4.55 -10.45 0.84
C MET A 14 -3.34 -11.37 1.02
N ARG A 15 -2.97 -11.59 2.28
CA ARG A 15 -1.87 -12.50 2.63
C ARG A 15 -2.32 -13.96 2.51
N PRO A 16 -1.53 -14.84 1.89
CA PRO A 16 -1.83 -16.27 1.79
C PRO A 16 -1.49 -16.98 3.12
N THR A 17 -2.40 -16.93 4.11
CA THR A 17 -2.19 -17.54 5.44
C THR A 17 -3.08 -18.76 5.68
N GLY A 18 -3.41 -19.52 4.63
CA GLY A 18 -4.28 -20.69 4.67
C GLY A 18 -5.60 -20.51 3.91
N ARG A 19 -6.51 -21.48 4.08
CA ARG A 19 -7.79 -21.54 3.35
C ARG A 19 -8.72 -20.39 3.71
N LEU A 20 -9.41 -19.84 2.71
CA LEU A 20 -10.42 -18.82 2.95
C LEU A 20 -11.66 -19.43 3.60
N HIS A 21 -12.47 -18.57 4.22
CA HIS A 21 -13.70 -18.94 4.92
C HIS A 21 -14.74 -17.84 4.76
N LEU A 22 -15.97 -18.06 5.22
CA LEU A 22 -17.10 -17.13 5.02
C LEU A 22 -16.83 -15.69 5.50
N GLY A 23 -16.02 -15.51 6.56
CA GLY A 23 -15.55 -14.18 6.96
C GLY A 23 -14.80 -13.42 5.86
N HIS A 24 -13.90 -14.08 5.12
CA HIS A 24 -13.20 -13.49 3.98
C HIS A 24 -14.16 -13.18 2.82
N TYR A 25 -15.14 -14.07 2.58
CA TYR A 25 -16.14 -13.86 1.54
C TYR A 25 -16.98 -12.61 1.80
N HIS A 26 -17.54 -12.49 3.01
CA HIS A 26 -18.37 -11.34 3.37
C HIS A 26 -17.59 -10.05 3.62
N GLY A 27 -16.36 -10.15 4.10
CA GLY A 27 -15.51 -9.01 4.40
C GLY A 27 -14.84 -8.38 3.17
N VAL A 28 -14.40 -9.22 2.22
CA VAL A 28 -13.54 -8.78 1.11
C VAL A 28 -14.06 -9.23 -0.24
N LEU A 29 -14.21 -10.54 -0.48
CA LEU A 29 -14.44 -11.06 -1.84
C LEU A 29 -15.76 -10.58 -2.45
N LYS A 30 -16.84 -10.53 -1.67
CA LYS A 30 -18.13 -10.00 -2.15
C LYS A 30 -18.02 -8.56 -2.63
N ASN A 31 -17.16 -7.75 -1.98
CA ASN A 31 -16.90 -6.39 -2.42
C ASN A 31 -16.04 -6.34 -3.68
N TRP A 32 -15.00 -7.19 -3.77
CA TRP A 32 -14.19 -7.32 -4.99
C TRP A 32 -15.02 -7.69 -6.21
N VAL A 33 -15.93 -8.67 -6.06
CA VAL A 33 -16.80 -9.12 -7.15
C VAL A 33 -17.68 -8.01 -7.70
N ARG A 34 -18.10 -7.06 -6.84
CA ARG A 34 -18.82 -5.86 -7.28
C ARG A 34 -17.87 -4.85 -7.93
N LEU A 35 -16.78 -4.50 -7.26
CA LEU A 35 -15.87 -3.43 -7.68
C LEU A 35 -15.18 -3.71 -9.02
N GLN A 36 -14.87 -4.97 -9.34
CA GLN A 36 -14.25 -5.35 -10.61
C GLN A 36 -15.08 -4.97 -11.85
N HIS A 37 -16.38 -4.68 -11.71
CA HIS A 37 -17.24 -4.23 -12.81
C HIS A 37 -17.41 -2.72 -12.87
N GLU A 38 -16.93 -1.99 -11.86
CA GLU A 38 -17.11 -0.54 -11.70
C GLU A 38 -15.78 0.23 -11.81
N TYR A 39 -14.65 -0.42 -11.48
CA TYR A 39 -13.33 0.17 -11.35
C TYR A 39 -12.24 -0.65 -12.04
N ASP A 40 -11.12 0.00 -12.35
CA ASP A 40 -9.88 -0.66 -12.78
C ASP A 40 -9.23 -1.36 -11.58
N CYS A 41 -9.55 -2.64 -11.38
CA CYS A 41 -9.20 -3.37 -10.17
C CYS A 41 -7.92 -4.17 -10.32
N HIS A 42 -7.05 -4.03 -9.32
CA HIS A 42 -5.81 -4.76 -9.16
C HIS A 42 -5.89 -5.54 -7.84
N TYR A 43 -5.97 -6.86 -7.93
CA TYR A 43 -6.03 -7.74 -6.77
C TYR A 43 -4.81 -8.64 -6.73
N PHE A 44 -4.19 -8.75 -5.55
CA PHE A 44 -2.91 -9.46 -5.48
C PHE A 44 -2.70 -10.30 -4.24
N VAL A 45 -1.98 -11.40 -4.44
CA VAL A 45 -1.51 -12.27 -3.38
C VAL A 45 -0.26 -11.64 -2.76
N ALA A 46 -0.37 -11.24 -1.50
CA ALA A 46 0.69 -10.57 -0.75
C ALA A 46 1.62 -11.59 -0.06
N ASP A 47 2.38 -12.36 -0.86
CA ASP A 47 3.22 -13.46 -0.38
C ASP A 47 4.48 -13.01 0.35
N TRP A 48 5.14 -11.91 -0.05
CA TRP A 48 6.22 -11.33 0.75
C TRP A 48 5.74 -10.79 2.09
N HIS A 49 4.52 -10.25 2.17
CA HIS A 49 3.92 -9.89 3.45
C HIS A 49 3.66 -11.11 4.35
N ALA A 50 3.36 -12.28 3.79
CA ALA A 50 3.23 -13.50 4.60
C ALA A 50 4.57 -13.94 5.21
N LEU A 51 5.68 -13.79 4.48
CA LEU A 51 7.02 -14.08 4.98
C LEU A 51 7.39 -13.28 6.24
N THR A 52 6.84 -12.07 6.42
CA THR A 52 7.10 -11.26 7.63
C THR A 52 6.68 -11.92 8.94
N THR A 53 5.79 -12.93 8.89
CA THR A 53 5.32 -13.68 10.06
C THR A 53 5.49 -15.20 9.95
N HIS A 54 5.79 -15.72 8.75
CA HIS A 54 5.91 -17.15 8.44
C HIS A 54 7.24 -17.49 7.73
N TYR A 55 8.30 -16.72 7.99
CA TYR A 55 9.62 -16.96 7.37
C TYR A 55 10.26 -18.31 7.76
N GLU A 56 9.81 -18.94 8.86
CA GLU A 56 10.31 -20.25 9.32
C GLU A 56 9.69 -21.43 8.55
N ASP A 57 8.49 -21.25 7.98
CA ASP A 57 7.74 -22.30 7.27
C ASP A 57 7.26 -21.79 5.88
N PRO A 58 8.16 -21.40 4.97
CA PRO A 58 7.80 -20.78 3.70
C PRO A 58 7.00 -21.70 2.75
N GLU A 59 7.08 -23.02 2.90
CA GLU A 59 6.36 -23.99 2.07
C GLU A 59 4.84 -23.84 2.20
N VAL A 60 4.36 -23.45 3.40
CA VAL A 60 2.93 -23.21 3.65
C VAL A 60 2.43 -22.01 2.83
N ILE A 61 3.28 -21.02 2.59
CA ILE A 61 2.95 -19.84 1.79
C ILE A 61 2.75 -20.25 0.34
N GLU A 62 3.64 -21.07 -0.23
CA GLU A 62 3.57 -21.50 -1.62
C GLU A 62 2.25 -22.22 -1.93
N GLU A 63 1.86 -23.19 -1.09
CA GLU A 63 0.57 -23.88 -1.26
C GLU A 63 -0.60 -22.91 -1.09
N SER A 64 -0.54 -22.05 -0.07
CA SER A 64 -1.61 -21.08 0.25
C SER A 64 -1.84 -20.06 -0.87
N VAL A 65 -0.79 -19.67 -1.60
CA VAL A 65 -0.90 -18.75 -2.76
C VAL A 65 -1.88 -19.32 -3.79
N TRP A 66 -1.68 -20.57 -4.21
CA TRP A 66 -2.50 -21.19 -5.24
C TRP A 66 -3.92 -21.47 -4.76
N GLN A 67 -4.07 -21.98 -3.53
CA GLN A 67 -5.39 -22.22 -2.94
C GLN A 67 -6.21 -20.92 -2.85
N MET A 68 -5.58 -19.82 -2.44
CA MET A 68 -6.24 -18.53 -2.33
C MET A 68 -6.69 -17.99 -3.70
N VAL A 69 -5.87 -18.12 -4.75
CA VAL A 69 -6.27 -17.73 -6.11
C VAL A 69 -7.45 -18.58 -6.60
N ILE A 70 -7.44 -19.90 -6.35
CA ILE A 70 -8.56 -20.79 -6.69
C ILE A 70 -9.84 -20.32 -5.98
N ASP A 71 -9.77 -20.00 -4.68
CA ASP A 71 -10.91 -19.52 -3.91
C ASP A 71 -11.46 -18.18 -4.47
N TRP A 72 -10.59 -17.27 -4.94
CA TRP A 72 -11.02 -16.00 -5.54
C TRP A 72 -11.79 -16.22 -6.83
N LEU A 73 -11.27 -17.07 -7.71
CA LEU A 73 -11.92 -17.43 -8.97
C LEU A 73 -13.26 -18.11 -8.71
N ALA A 74 -13.31 -19.04 -7.75
CA ALA A 74 -14.53 -19.73 -7.35
C ALA A 74 -15.57 -18.78 -6.74
N ALA A 75 -15.13 -17.74 -6.02
CA ALA A 75 -16.01 -16.70 -5.47
C ALA A 75 -16.53 -15.70 -6.51
N GLY A 76 -16.00 -15.71 -7.74
CA GLY A 76 -16.46 -14.88 -8.85
C GLY A 76 -15.54 -13.73 -9.23
N VAL A 77 -14.32 -13.66 -8.70
CA VAL A 77 -13.30 -12.73 -9.19
C VAL A 77 -12.86 -13.17 -10.58
N ASN A 78 -12.95 -12.28 -11.57
CA ASN A 78 -12.73 -12.61 -12.97
C ASN A 78 -11.46 -11.92 -13.50
N PRO A 79 -10.44 -12.66 -13.97
CA PRO A 79 -9.22 -12.08 -14.54
C PRO A 79 -9.46 -11.32 -15.85
N GLY A 80 -10.62 -11.48 -16.49
CA GLY A 80 -11.04 -10.65 -17.62
C GLY A 80 -11.57 -9.27 -17.23
N SER A 81 -11.91 -9.06 -15.96
CA SER A 81 -12.46 -7.80 -15.42
C SER A 81 -11.50 -7.09 -14.47
N ALA A 82 -10.56 -7.82 -13.85
CA ALA A 82 -9.58 -7.30 -12.91
C ALA A 82 -8.21 -7.93 -13.13
N SER A 83 -7.14 -7.18 -12.86
CA SER A 83 -5.76 -7.67 -12.89
C SER A 83 -5.46 -8.48 -11.64
N LEU A 84 -5.14 -9.76 -11.80
CA LEU A 84 -4.74 -10.66 -10.71
C LEU A 84 -3.26 -10.97 -10.80
N PHE A 85 -2.52 -10.81 -9.70
CA PHE A 85 -1.09 -11.11 -9.67
C PHE A 85 -0.59 -11.58 -8.30
N ILE A 86 0.65 -12.07 -8.28
CA ILE A 86 1.36 -12.48 -7.06
C ILE A 86 2.44 -11.43 -6.81
N GLN A 87 2.53 -10.89 -5.59
CA GLN A 87 3.45 -9.80 -5.23
C GLN A 87 4.90 -10.14 -5.61
N SER A 88 5.39 -11.32 -5.25
CA SER A 88 6.76 -11.75 -5.58
C SER A 88 7.07 -11.90 -7.07
N ARG A 89 6.05 -11.96 -7.94
CA ARG A 89 6.21 -12.05 -9.39
C ARG A 89 6.38 -10.69 -10.06
N VAL A 90 6.31 -9.60 -9.28
CA VAL A 90 6.48 -8.22 -9.75
C VAL A 90 7.64 -7.59 -8.95
N PRO A 91 8.90 -7.78 -9.38
CA PRO A 91 10.08 -7.38 -8.61
C PRO A 91 10.15 -5.89 -8.29
N GLU A 92 9.48 -5.05 -9.07
CA GLU A 92 9.40 -3.60 -8.89
C GLU A 92 8.80 -3.21 -7.53
N HIS A 93 7.99 -4.09 -6.90
CA HIS A 93 7.54 -3.91 -5.52
C HIS A 93 8.72 -3.87 -4.54
N ALA A 94 9.71 -4.76 -4.71
CA ALA A 94 10.91 -4.80 -3.87
C ALA A 94 11.85 -3.63 -4.16
N GLU A 95 12.01 -3.25 -5.44
CA GLU A 95 12.82 -2.10 -5.83
C GLU A 95 12.28 -0.80 -5.25
N LEU A 96 10.96 -0.58 -5.37
CA LEU A 96 10.32 0.61 -4.80
C LEU A 96 10.35 0.56 -3.26
N HIS A 97 10.13 -0.59 -2.64
CA HIS A 97 10.28 -0.75 -1.20
C HIS A 97 11.68 -0.33 -0.73
N LEU A 98 12.73 -0.79 -1.41
CA LEU A 98 14.11 -0.42 -1.11
C LEU A 98 14.28 1.11 -1.19
N MET A 99 13.84 1.75 -2.26
CA MET A 99 13.94 3.20 -2.41
C MET A 99 13.17 3.97 -1.32
N LEU A 100 11.93 3.56 -1.03
CA LEU A 100 11.10 4.20 0.00
C LEU A 100 11.69 4.00 1.40
N SER A 101 12.34 2.88 1.67
CA SER A 101 12.99 2.61 2.96
C SER A 101 14.10 3.62 3.28
N MET A 102 14.83 4.08 2.26
CA MET A 102 15.94 5.04 2.43
C MET A 102 15.46 6.42 2.92
N ILE A 103 14.21 6.78 2.63
CA ILE A 103 13.65 8.09 2.99
C ILE A 103 12.65 8.02 4.14
N THR A 104 12.25 6.83 4.59
CA THR A 104 11.24 6.66 5.64
C THR A 104 11.88 6.70 7.02
N PRO A 105 11.53 7.67 7.89
CA PRO A 105 12.08 7.72 9.23
C PRO A 105 11.68 6.49 10.06
N LEU A 106 12.64 5.91 10.79
CA LEU A 106 12.41 4.76 11.67
C LEU A 106 11.28 5.02 12.69
N SER A 107 11.24 6.24 13.24
CA SER A 107 10.21 6.63 14.22
C SER A 107 8.79 6.61 13.67
N TRP A 108 8.58 6.61 12.35
CA TRP A 108 7.26 6.50 11.75
C TRP A 108 6.76 5.05 11.82
N VAL A 109 7.58 4.10 11.42
CA VAL A 109 7.23 2.66 11.42
C VAL A 109 7.11 2.10 12.85
N GLU A 110 7.93 2.57 13.79
CA GLU A 110 7.86 2.17 15.20
C GLU A 110 6.59 2.64 15.93
N ARG A 111 5.90 3.65 15.37
CA ARG A 111 4.67 4.24 15.92
C ARG A 111 3.41 3.69 15.28
N VAL A 112 3.52 2.89 14.22
CA VAL A 112 2.36 2.26 13.61
C VAL A 112 1.67 1.41 14.70
N PRO A 113 0.40 1.71 15.03
CA PRO A 113 -0.34 0.96 16.02
C PRO A 113 -0.29 -0.52 15.64
N SER A 114 -0.13 -1.39 16.63
CA SER A 114 0.04 -2.85 16.54
C SER A 114 1.47 -3.41 16.49
N TYR A 115 2.52 -2.70 16.05
CA TYR A 115 3.86 -3.33 15.96
C TYR A 115 4.36 -3.84 17.33
N LYS A 116 4.45 -2.95 18.32
CA LYS A 116 4.92 -3.31 19.68
C LYS A 116 4.01 -4.31 20.38
N ASP A 117 2.71 -4.19 20.15
CA ASP A 117 1.72 -5.11 20.73
C ASP A 117 1.78 -6.50 20.09
N MET A 118 2.02 -6.60 18.78
CA MET A 118 2.17 -7.87 18.07
C MET A 118 3.48 -8.57 18.44
N VAL A 119 4.59 -7.82 18.52
CA VAL A 119 5.88 -8.37 18.97
C VAL A 119 5.78 -8.87 20.41
N SER A 120 5.15 -8.11 21.32
CA SER A 120 5.02 -8.53 22.73
C SER A 120 4.04 -9.69 22.95
N ARG A 121 3.03 -9.86 22.08
CA ARG A 121 2.06 -10.97 22.16
C ARG A 121 2.55 -12.26 21.50
N SER A 122 3.50 -12.17 20.59
CA SER A 122 4.05 -13.34 19.87
C SER A 122 5.12 -14.00 20.73
N LYS A 123 4.70 -14.91 21.62
CA LYS A 123 5.62 -15.65 22.48
C LYS A 123 6.36 -16.78 21.75
N ASP A 124 5.74 -17.29 20.69
CA ASP A 124 6.20 -18.49 19.98
C ASP A 124 6.84 -18.19 18.62
N ARG A 125 6.93 -16.91 18.23
CA ARG A 125 7.53 -16.47 16.96
C ARG A 125 8.38 -15.23 17.17
N ASP A 126 9.59 -15.22 16.63
CA ASP A 126 10.44 -14.02 16.66
C ASP A 126 9.98 -13.03 15.58
N LEU A 127 9.04 -12.16 15.96
CA LEU A 127 8.57 -11.08 15.09
C LEU A 127 9.42 -9.81 15.23
N ALA A 128 10.49 -9.82 16.03
CA ALA A 128 11.39 -8.67 16.16
C ALA A 128 12.38 -8.58 14.98
N THR A 129 11.89 -8.80 13.76
CA THR A 129 12.67 -8.79 12.53
C THR A 129 12.54 -7.45 11.80
N TYR A 130 13.57 -7.09 11.03
CA TYR A 130 13.50 -5.91 10.15
C TYR A 130 12.35 -6.02 9.14
N GLY A 131 12.09 -7.22 8.61
CA GLY A 131 10.99 -7.44 7.68
C GLY A 131 9.62 -7.14 8.30
N PHE A 132 9.39 -7.56 9.55
CA PHE A 132 8.15 -7.26 10.26
C PHE A 132 8.05 -5.80 10.69
N LEU A 133 9.15 -5.12 11.00
CA LEU A 133 9.13 -3.67 11.23
C LEU A 133 8.89 -2.88 9.93
N GLY A 134 9.46 -3.35 8.82
CA GLY A 134 9.48 -2.67 7.52
C GLY A 134 8.26 -2.95 6.64
N TYR A 135 7.40 -3.92 6.96
CA TYR A 135 6.26 -4.28 6.11
C TYR A 135 5.32 -3.09 5.78
N PRO A 136 5.08 -2.10 6.66
CA PRO A 136 4.26 -0.94 6.29
C PRO A 136 4.85 -0.13 5.12
N VAL A 137 6.18 -0.14 4.98
CA VAL A 137 6.87 0.48 3.84
C VAL A 137 6.72 -0.38 2.59
N LEU A 138 6.76 -1.71 2.71
CA LEU A 138 6.46 -2.62 1.59
C LEU A 138 5.01 -2.42 1.11
N GLN A 139 4.06 -2.31 2.03
CA GLN A 139 2.66 -1.99 1.71
C GLN A 139 2.53 -0.63 0.99
N SER A 140 3.34 0.35 1.39
CA SER A 140 3.39 1.64 0.73
C SER A 140 3.89 1.50 -0.72
N ALA A 141 4.91 0.68 -0.96
CA ALA A 141 5.39 0.38 -2.31
C ALA A 141 4.32 -0.32 -3.14
N ASP A 142 3.62 -1.32 -2.57
CA ASP A 142 2.53 -2.03 -3.23
C ASP A 142 1.44 -1.06 -3.71
N ILE A 143 1.10 -0.05 -2.91
CA ILE A 143 0.06 0.94 -3.25
C ILE A 143 0.55 1.93 -4.31
N LEU A 144 1.75 2.47 -4.13
CA LEU A 144 2.22 3.62 -4.91
C LEU A 144 2.63 3.24 -6.33
N ILE A 145 3.14 2.04 -6.56
CA ILE A 145 3.57 1.60 -7.90
C ILE A 145 2.40 1.60 -8.91
N TYR A 146 1.18 1.28 -8.46
CA TYR A 146 -0.02 1.29 -9.30
C TYR A 146 -0.73 2.64 -9.33
N GLN A 147 -0.30 3.65 -8.57
CA GLN A 147 -1.01 4.93 -8.46
C GLN A 147 -2.50 4.75 -8.10
N ALA A 148 -2.81 3.82 -7.20
CA ALA A 148 -4.18 3.48 -6.83
C ALA A 148 -4.88 4.66 -6.14
N GLY A 149 -6.03 5.09 -6.66
CA GLY A 149 -6.86 6.13 -6.04
C GLY A 149 -7.71 5.64 -4.88
N ASN A 150 -8.02 4.34 -4.85
CA ASN A 150 -8.81 3.71 -3.80
C ASN A 150 -8.12 2.44 -3.27
N VAL A 151 -8.00 2.32 -1.95
CA VAL A 151 -7.42 1.15 -1.28
C VAL A 151 -8.39 0.71 -0.17
N PRO A 152 -9.32 -0.23 -0.43
CA PRO A 152 -10.25 -0.71 0.57
C PRO A 152 -9.50 -1.53 1.63
N VAL A 153 -9.56 -1.09 2.87
CA VAL A 153 -8.87 -1.72 4.00
C VAL A 153 -9.75 -1.81 5.24
N GLY A 154 -9.42 -2.74 6.15
CA GLY A 154 -10.02 -2.81 7.48
C GLY A 154 -9.61 -1.64 8.38
N ALA A 155 -10.34 -1.42 9.47
CA ALA A 155 -10.08 -0.32 10.40
C ALA A 155 -8.67 -0.39 11.03
N ASP A 156 -8.14 -1.61 11.22
CA ASP A 156 -6.79 -1.89 11.72
C ASP A 156 -5.68 -1.48 10.74
N GLN A 157 -6.01 -1.40 9.44
CA GLN A 157 -5.07 -1.08 8.37
C GLN A 157 -5.04 0.42 8.01
N VAL A 158 -5.99 1.21 8.51
CA VAL A 158 -6.04 2.68 8.26
C VAL A 158 -4.72 3.38 8.59
N PRO A 159 -4.03 3.11 9.71
CA PRO A 159 -2.74 3.74 9.99
C PRO A 159 -1.65 3.46 8.95
N HIS A 160 -1.69 2.30 8.29
CA HIS A 160 -0.72 1.92 7.26
C HIS A 160 -0.96 2.69 5.95
N VAL A 161 -2.23 2.91 5.61
CA VAL A 161 -2.62 3.74 4.46
C VAL A 161 -2.26 5.20 4.71
N GLU A 162 -2.44 5.71 5.92
CA GLU A 162 -1.98 7.06 6.27
C GLU A 162 -0.45 7.19 6.22
N LEU A 163 0.29 6.19 6.70
CA LEU A 163 1.75 6.15 6.54
C LEU A 163 2.15 6.19 5.06
N THR A 164 1.45 5.44 4.20
CA THR A 164 1.67 5.45 2.75
C THR A 164 1.53 6.86 2.18
N ARG A 165 0.51 7.62 2.62
CA ARG A 165 0.28 9.01 2.20
C ARG A 165 1.42 9.92 2.66
N GLU A 166 1.90 9.77 3.89
CA GLU A 166 3.05 10.55 4.38
C GLU A 166 4.34 10.25 3.62
N ILE A 167 4.61 8.97 3.34
CA ILE A 167 5.77 8.55 2.54
C ILE A 167 5.69 9.14 1.14
N ALA A 168 4.52 9.08 0.49
CA ALA A 168 4.32 9.66 -0.84
C ALA A 168 4.54 11.18 -0.85
N ARG A 169 4.02 11.92 0.15
CA ARG A 169 4.26 13.36 0.28
C ARG A 169 5.73 13.67 0.48
N ARG A 170 6.42 12.89 1.31
CA ARG A 170 7.85 13.05 1.57
C ARG A 170 8.67 12.77 0.32
N PHE A 171 8.38 11.70 -0.41
CA PHE A 171 9.01 11.39 -1.69
C PHE A 171 8.85 12.55 -2.68
N ASN A 172 7.63 13.03 -2.87
CA ASN A 172 7.34 14.15 -3.76
C ASN A 172 8.01 15.45 -3.31
N HIS A 173 8.17 15.66 -2.00
CA HIS A 173 8.88 16.81 -1.46
C HIS A 173 10.39 16.76 -1.76
N ILE A 174 11.01 15.58 -1.62
CA ILE A 174 12.45 15.40 -1.82
C ILE A 174 12.81 15.35 -3.31
N PHE A 175 12.04 14.61 -4.12
CA PHE A 175 12.40 14.28 -5.51
C PHE A 175 11.46 14.86 -6.56
N GLY A 176 10.22 15.22 -6.19
CA GLY A 176 9.19 15.70 -7.12
C GLY A 176 9.25 17.20 -7.42
N ARG A 177 10.37 17.86 -7.10
CA ARG A 177 10.59 19.29 -7.32
C ARG A 177 11.65 19.47 -8.40
N ASP A 178 11.34 20.28 -9.41
CA ASP A 178 12.34 20.75 -10.37
C ASP A 178 13.50 21.43 -9.64
N THR A 179 14.69 21.41 -10.24
CA THR A 179 15.83 22.18 -9.75
C THR A 179 15.44 23.66 -9.74
N GLY A 180 15.45 24.31 -8.58
CA GLY A 180 14.97 25.70 -8.44
C GLY A 180 13.44 25.84 -8.34
N PHE A 181 12.69 24.75 -8.14
CA PHE A 181 11.22 24.80 -7.94
C PHE A 181 10.81 25.79 -6.85
N GLU A 182 11.55 25.87 -5.74
CA GLU A 182 11.26 26.78 -4.64
C GLU A 182 11.44 28.25 -5.06
N GLU A 183 12.48 28.55 -5.86
CA GLU A 183 12.71 29.89 -6.41
C GLU A 183 11.64 30.24 -7.46
N MET A 184 11.30 29.32 -8.35
CA MET A 184 10.25 29.49 -9.36
C MET A 184 8.87 29.65 -8.74
N ALA A 185 8.54 28.85 -7.73
CA ALA A 185 7.29 28.96 -6.99
C ALA A 185 7.22 30.30 -6.27
N GLU A 186 8.32 30.75 -5.65
CA GLU A 186 8.36 32.02 -4.94
C GLU A 186 8.31 33.23 -5.91
N GLU A 187 8.93 33.14 -7.09
CA GLU A 187 8.73 34.11 -8.17
C GLU A 187 7.27 34.15 -8.64
N ALA A 188 6.65 32.99 -8.87
CA ALA A 188 5.25 32.91 -9.28
C ALA A 188 4.33 33.51 -8.22
N ILE A 189 4.57 33.22 -6.93
CA ILE A 189 3.82 33.77 -5.80
C ILE A 189 3.96 35.29 -5.73
N LYS A 190 5.15 35.85 -6.00
CA LYS A 190 5.36 37.32 -6.08
C LYS A 190 4.57 37.94 -7.23
N ARG A 191 4.43 37.24 -8.36
CA ARG A 191 3.67 37.69 -9.54
C ARG A 191 2.15 37.67 -9.34
N LEU A 192 1.62 36.93 -8.35
CA LEU A 192 0.18 36.88 -8.04
C LEU A 192 -0.38 38.17 -7.42
N GLY A 193 0.49 39.07 -6.92
CA GLY A 193 0.12 40.31 -6.25
C GLY A 193 -0.25 40.14 -4.76
N ARG A 194 -0.06 41.20 -3.96
CA ARG A 194 -0.07 41.16 -2.47
C ARG A 194 -1.24 40.39 -1.84
N LYS A 195 -2.47 40.57 -2.34
CA LYS A 195 -3.67 39.97 -1.76
C LYS A 195 -3.73 38.45 -1.99
N ASN A 196 -3.40 38.00 -3.20
CA ASN A 196 -3.41 36.59 -3.57
C ASN A 196 -2.20 35.84 -3.00
N THR A 197 -1.03 36.50 -2.91
CA THR A 197 0.14 35.96 -2.20
C THR A 197 -0.17 35.63 -0.74
N LYS A 198 -0.85 36.55 -0.03
CA LYS A 198 -1.21 36.33 1.38
C LYS A 198 -2.17 35.15 1.54
N LEU A 199 -3.20 35.09 0.69
CA LEU A 199 -4.17 34.00 0.67
C LEU A 199 -3.52 32.65 0.36
N TYR A 200 -2.65 32.58 -0.65
CA TYR A 200 -1.93 31.36 -1.01
C TYR A 200 -1.09 30.83 0.15
N ARG A 201 -0.37 31.71 0.86
CA ARG A 201 0.47 31.33 2.00
C ARG A 201 -0.32 30.89 3.22
N GLU A 202 -1.53 31.42 3.43
CA GLU A 202 -2.44 30.94 4.48
C GLU A 202 -2.96 29.53 4.17
N LEU A 203 -3.22 29.20 2.90
CA LEU A 203 -3.73 27.89 2.47
C LEU A 203 -2.66 26.78 2.40
N GLN A 204 -1.37 27.13 2.46
CA GLN A 204 -0.26 26.18 2.39
C GLN A 204 0.14 25.62 3.76
N ARG A 205 -0.42 26.15 4.86
CA ARG A 205 -0.26 25.68 6.25
C ARG A 205 -1.36 24.70 6.62
#